data_AF-A0A973MYL0-F1
#
_entry.id   AF-A0A973MYL0-F1
#
_cell.length_a   1.000
_cell.length_b   1.000
_cell.length_c   1.000
_cell.angle_alpha   90.00
_cell.angle_beta   90.00
_cell.angle_gamma   90.00
#
_symmetry.space_group_name_H-M   'P 1'
#
loop_
_entity.id
_entity.type
_entity.pdbx_description
1 polymer ?
#
loop_
_entity_poly.entity_id
_entity_poly.type
_entity_poly.pdbx_seq_one_letter_code
_entity_poly.pdbx_strand_id
1 'polypeptide(L)'
;ASLLALNAPSSKRGWYAMVPQLGAPLGLIVASALFAYFAGNLSADDFFDWGWRYPFFVAIAINVVALFARLRMVTTEEYASLFETRELQPARISDTVASEGQNIMLGAFAPLASFALFHMVTVFPLSWVFLFTRESPVRFLIIEIVAAVFGVGAIVVSGIIADRVGRKSLLMGSAIAIAIYSGFAPQLLDAGAFGETIYMVIGFILLGLSFGQSSGAIASNFKQAYRYTASALTSDMAWLFGAGFAPLVALLLATNLGVIASGAYLLSGAFWTLLALWLSGQREKGDMDAGR
;
A
#
# COMPACT_ATOMS: atom_id res chain seq x y z
N ALA A 1 4.81 7.27 10.79
CA ALA A 1 3.35 7.30 11.03
C ALA A 1 2.83 8.69 10.66
N SER A 2 1.60 8.82 10.17
CA SER A 2 0.97 10.13 9.96
C SER A 2 0.85 10.86 11.31
N LEU A 3 0.98 12.19 11.33
CA LEU A 3 0.73 13.02 12.51
C LEU A 3 -0.66 12.72 13.12
N LEU A 4 -1.65 12.43 12.27
CA LEU A 4 -3.00 12.01 12.66
C LEU A 4 -3.03 10.72 13.49
N ALA A 5 -2.11 9.78 13.24
CA ALA A 5 -2.08 8.50 13.96
C ALA A 5 -1.32 8.61 15.28
N LEU A 6 -0.42 9.59 15.44
CA LEU A 6 0.33 9.83 16.67
C LEU A 6 -0.57 10.41 17.78
N ASN A 7 -1.56 11.23 17.41
CA ASN A 7 -2.47 11.89 18.35
C ASN A 7 -3.85 11.21 18.47
N ALA A 8 -4.01 10.03 17.86
CA ALA A 8 -5.29 9.32 17.88
C ALA A 8 -5.59 8.72 19.27
N PRO A 9 -6.83 8.85 19.77
CA PRO A 9 -7.28 8.13 20.97
C PRO A 9 -7.01 6.63 20.83
N SER A 10 -6.65 5.96 21.94
CA SER A 10 -6.26 4.54 21.94
C SER A 10 -7.29 3.62 21.28
N SER A 11 -8.58 3.94 21.40
CA SER A 11 -9.71 3.19 20.82
C SER A 11 -10.02 3.50 19.35
N LYS A 12 -9.34 4.47 18.72
CA LYS A 12 -9.59 4.90 17.33
C LYS A 12 -8.33 4.89 16.46
N ARG A 13 -7.25 4.26 16.91
CA ARG A 13 -5.95 4.27 16.20
C ARG A 13 -6.06 3.69 14.79
N GLY A 14 -6.87 2.65 14.60
CA GLY A 14 -7.14 2.04 13.30
C GLY A 14 -7.92 2.97 12.37
N TRP A 15 -8.93 3.68 12.89
CA TRP A 15 -9.66 4.70 12.15
C TRP A 15 -8.74 5.84 11.65
N TYR A 16 -7.89 6.39 12.51
CA TYR A 16 -6.98 7.47 12.10
C TYR A 16 -5.85 7.00 11.18
N ALA A 17 -5.43 5.72 11.29
CA ALA A 17 -4.42 5.13 10.42
C ALA A 17 -4.92 4.96 8.97
N MET A 18 -6.20 4.66 8.76
CA MET A 18 -6.75 4.41 7.42
C MET A 18 -7.06 5.69 6.63
N VAL A 19 -7.31 6.82 7.30
CA VAL A 19 -7.72 8.08 6.64
C VAL A 19 -6.73 8.52 5.56
N PRO A 20 -5.41 8.59 5.80
CA PRO A 20 -4.45 8.95 4.75
C PRO A 20 -4.44 7.94 3.58
N GLN A 21 -4.77 6.67 3.85
CA GLN A 21 -4.71 5.60 2.87
C GLN A 21 -5.85 5.67 1.84
N LEU A 22 -6.96 6.33 2.17
CA LEU A 22 -8.07 6.60 1.23
C LEU A 22 -7.62 7.41 0.01
N GLY A 23 -6.57 8.22 0.14
CA GLY A 23 -6.03 9.01 -0.97
C GLY A 23 -5.56 8.15 -2.15
N ALA A 24 -5.03 6.95 -1.90
CA ALA A 24 -4.51 6.08 -2.94
C ALA A 24 -5.61 5.57 -3.90
N PRO A 25 -6.68 4.87 -3.45
CA PRO A 25 -7.72 4.41 -4.35
C PRO A 25 -8.58 5.55 -4.93
N LEU A 26 -8.78 6.66 -4.20
CA LEU A 26 -9.48 7.83 -4.77
C LEU A 26 -8.68 8.46 -5.91
N GLY A 27 -7.36 8.61 -5.74
CA GLY A 27 -6.46 9.06 -6.78
C GLY A 27 -6.45 8.11 -7.98
N LEU A 28 -6.46 6.79 -7.73
CA LEU A 28 -6.55 5.79 -8.77
C LEU A 28 -7.85 5.89 -9.56
N ILE A 29 -9.01 6.03 -8.90
CA ILE A 29 -10.31 6.20 -9.57
C ILE A 29 -10.27 7.40 -10.53
N VAL A 30 -9.74 8.54 -10.08
CA VAL A 30 -9.63 9.74 -10.91
C VAL A 30 -8.68 9.52 -12.08
N ALA A 31 -7.52 8.89 -11.83
CA ALA A 31 -6.54 8.59 -12.87
C ALA A 31 -7.11 7.62 -13.92
N SER A 32 -7.69 6.49 -13.50
CA SER A 32 -8.28 5.49 -14.40
C SER A 32 -9.45 6.08 -15.18
N ALA A 33 -10.28 6.95 -14.59
CA ALA A 33 -11.34 7.66 -15.31
C ALA A 33 -10.80 8.59 -16.40
N LEU A 34 -9.73 9.35 -16.07
CA LEU A 34 -9.09 10.26 -17.02
C LEU A 34 -8.44 9.49 -18.18
N PHE A 35 -7.74 8.40 -17.90
CA PHE A 35 -7.14 7.55 -18.94
C PHE A 35 -8.18 6.81 -19.76
N ALA A 36 -9.29 6.36 -19.16
CA ALA A 36 -10.40 5.74 -19.89
C ALA A 36 -11.04 6.74 -20.85
N TYR A 37 -11.19 8.00 -20.41
CA TYR A 37 -11.66 9.07 -21.28
C TYR A 37 -10.72 9.31 -22.47
N PHE A 38 -9.41 9.42 -22.23
CA PHE A 38 -8.45 9.64 -23.32
C PHE A 38 -8.37 8.45 -24.28
N ALA A 39 -8.25 7.23 -23.77
CA ALA A 39 -8.19 6.03 -24.60
C ALA A 39 -9.49 5.78 -25.39
N GLY A 40 -10.63 6.30 -24.94
CA GLY A 40 -11.91 6.20 -25.62
C GLY A 40 -12.23 7.34 -26.60
N ASN A 41 -11.58 8.50 -26.48
CA ASN A 41 -11.94 9.72 -27.24
C ASN A 41 -10.81 10.31 -28.09
N LEU A 42 -9.55 9.93 -27.84
CA LEU A 42 -8.41 10.38 -28.64
C LEU A 42 -8.01 9.31 -29.65
N SER A 43 -7.53 9.75 -30.81
CA SER A 43 -6.77 8.88 -31.70
C SER A 43 -5.46 8.45 -31.02
N ALA A 44 -4.86 7.35 -31.49
CA ALA A 44 -3.55 6.93 -30.98
C ALA A 44 -2.49 8.02 -31.18
N ASP A 45 -2.51 8.70 -32.33
CA ASP A 45 -1.57 9.76 -32.66
C ASP A 45 -1.71 10.96 -31.71
N ASP A 46 -2.94 11.42 -31.45
CA ASP A 46 -3.20 12.51 -30.49
C ASP A 46 -2.78 12.12 -29.06
N PHE A 47 -3.03 10.86 -28.67
CA PHE A 47 -2.65 10.36 -27.36
C PHE A 47 -1.13 10.41 -27.16
N PHE A 48 -0.35 9.95 -28.15
CA PHE A 48 1.11 9.97 -28.12
C PHE A 48 1.70 11.39 -28.30
N ASP A 49 1.03 12.26 -29.06
CA ASP A 49 1.48 13.63 -29.30
C ASP A 49 1.29 14.52 -28.07
N TRP A 50 0.14 14.50 -27.40
CA TRP A 50 -0.10 15.37 -26.23
C TRP A 50 -0.94 14.73 -25.12
N GLY A 51 -1.84 13.79 -25.43
CA GLY A 51 -2.81 13.26 -24.46
C GLY A 51 -2.18 12.71 -23.19
N TRP A 52 -1.07 11.96 -23.31
CA TRP A 52 -0.36 11.40 -22.16
C TRP A 52 0.26 12.45 -21.23
N ARG A 53 0.48 13.69 -21.69
CA ARG A 53 1.07 14.78 -20.87
C ARG A 53 0.03 15.44 -19.97
N TYR A 54 -1.26 15.40 -20.32
CA TYR A 54 -2.32 16.07 -19.58
C TYR A 54 -2.43 15.66 -18.10
N PRO A 55 -2.39 14.36 -17.73
CA PRO A 55 -2.46 13.93 -16.33
C PRO A 55 -1.35 14.54 -15.45
N PHE A 56 -0.18 14.84 -16.01
CA PHE A 56 0.92 15.47 -15.26
C PHE A 56 0.57 16.89 -14.83
N PHE A 57 -0.09 17.68 -15.68
CA PHE A 57 -0.55 19.02 -15.31
C PHE A 57 -1.61 18.99 -14.21
N VAL A 58 -2.54 18.02 -14.28
CA VAL A 58 -3.53 17.79 -13.22
C VAL A 58 -2.83 17.44 -11.90
N ALA A 59 -1.83 16.55 -11.95
CA ALA A 59 -1.04 16.19 -10.77
C ALA A 59 -0.27 17.38 -10.19
N ILE A 60 0.27 18.28 -11.02
CA ILE A 60 0.91 19.52 -10.57
C ILE A 60 -0.09 20.40 -9.79
N ALA A 61 -1.28 20.62 -10.34
CA ALA A 61 -2.31 21.44 -9.69
C ALA A 61 -2.72 20.87 -8.31
N ILE A 62 -2.95 19.56 -8.23
CA ILE A 62 -3.28 18.88 -6.97
C ILE A 62 -2.13 19.01 -5.96
N ASN A 63 -0.87 18.86 -6.40
CA ASN A 63 0.30 18.98 -5.52
C ASN A 63 0.48 20.39 -4.95
N VAL A 64 0.13 21.45 -5.70
CA VAL A 64 0.14 22.82 -5.17
C VAL A 64 -0.84 22.98 -4.01
N VAL A 65 -2.06 22.44 -4.16
CA VAL A 65 -3.06 22.45 -3.07
C VAL A 65 -2.56 21.63 -1.87
N ALA A 66 -1.97 20.46 -2.12
CA ALA A 66 -1.41 19.61 -1.08
C ALA A 66 -0.24 20.28 -0.34
N LEU A 67 0.62 21.03 -1.04
CA LEU A 67 1.70 21.81 -0.46
C LEU A 67 1.15 22.88 0.49
N PHE A 68 0.15 23.63 0.06
CA PHE A 68 -0.48 24.65 0.90
C PHE A 68 -1.12 24.05 2.15
N ALA A 69 -1.80 22.91 2.02
CA ALA A 69 -2.35 22.17 3.15
C ALA A 69 -1.24 21.71 4.13
N ARG A 70 -0.12 21.19 3.63
CA ARG A 70 1.03 20.79 4.47
C ARG A 70 1.63 21.97 5.23
N LEU A 71 1.82 23.10 4.56
CA LEU A 71 2.37 24.30 5.20
C LEU A 71 1.50 24.76 6.39
N ARG A 72 0.17 24.70 6.26
CA ARG A 72 -0.76 25.00 7.36
C ARG A 72 -0.72 23.98 8.51
N MET A 73 -0.42 22.71 8.24
CA MET A 73 -0.30 21.70 9.30
C MET A 73 0.96 21.89 10.15
N VAL A 74 2.07 22.34 9.56
CA VAL A 74 3.34 22.54 10.29
C VAL A 74 3.26 23.71 11.27
N THR A 75 2.31 24.63 11.08
CA THR A 75 2.11 25.80 11.94
C THR A 75 1.22 25.54 13.17
N THR A 76 0.80 24.30 13.43
CA THR A 76 -0.03 23.98 14.59
C THR A 76 0.80 23.82 15.87
N GLU A 77 0.24 24.22 17.01
CA GLU A 77 0.89 24.03 18.34
C GLU A 77 1.24 22.56 18.62
N GLU A 78 0.45 21.64 18.07
CA GLU A 78 0.64 20.19 18.21
C GLU A 78 1.89 19.68 17.47
N TYR A 79 2.24 20.30 16.32
CA TYR A 79 3.49 20.00 15.65
C TYR A 79 4.69 20.53 16.46
N ALA A 80 4.55 21.73 17.05
CA ALA A 80 5.58 22.32 17.89
C ALA A 80 5.85 21.48 19.16
N SER A 81 4.81 20.98 19.83
CA SER A 81 4.96 20.13 21.02
C SER A 81 5.61 18.77 20.72
N LEU A 82 5.25 18.13 19.60
CA LEU A 82 5.88 16.89 19.12
C LEU A 82 7.35 17.09 18.71
N PHE A 83 7.69 18.30 18.25
CA PHE A 83 9.07 18.67 17.97
C PHE A 83 9.90 18.88 19.25
N GLU A 84 9.32 19.56 20.25
CA GLU A 84 9.96 19.81 21.55
C GLU A 84 10.19 18.53 22.37
N THR A 85 9.25 17.58 22.31
CA THR A 85 9.35 16.26 22.95
C THR A 85 10.34 15.29 22.26
N ARG A 86 11.05 15.76 21.23
CA ARG A 86 12.00 14.99 20.40
C ARG A 86 11.39 13.82 19.65
N GLU A 87 10.06 13.69 19.57
CA GLU A 87 9.42 12.64 18.78
C GLU A 87 9.59 12.85 17.27
N LEU A 88 9.86 14.09 16.86
CA LEU A 88 10.10 14.49 15.46
C LEU A 88 11.55 14.88 15.17
N GLN A 89 12.47 14.72 16.13
CA GLN A 89 13.87 15.07 15.89
C GLN A 89 14.61 13.98 15.09
N PRO A 90 15.30 14.36 14.00
CA PRO A 90 16.11 13.42 13.24
C PRO A 90 17.32 12.98 14.07
N ALA A 91 17.62 11.68 14.02
CA ALA A 91 18.80 11.06 14.57
C ALA A 91 19.74 10.69 13.42
N ARG A 92 21.02 10.45 13.73
CA ARG A 92 21.96 9.97 12.71
C ARG A 92 21.50 8.61 12.17
N ILE A 93 21.56 8.45 10.85
CA ILE A 93 21.12 7.23 10.18
C ILE A 93 21.96 6.03 10.65
N SER A 94 23.28 6.19 10.81
CA SER A 94 24.18 5.16 11.32
C SER A 94 23.73 4.61 12.67
N ASP A 95 23.45 5.52 13.61
CA ASP A 95 23.13 5.20 14.99
C ASP A 95 21.73 4.57 15.07
N THR A 96 20.82 5.06 14.23
CA THR A 96 19.47 4.52 14.05
C THR A 96 19.51 3.09 13.52
N VAL A 97 20.31 2.81 12.48
CA VAL A 97 20.42 1.45 11.92
C VAL A 97 21.12 0.51 12.90
N ALA A 98 22.14 0.98 13.62
CA ALA A 98 22.80 0.19 14.65
C ALA A 98 21.86 -0.19 15.82
N SER A 99 20.98 0.72 16.25
CA SER A 99 20.03 0.46 17.35
C SER A 99 18.76 -0.27 16.90
N GLU A 100 18.19 0.11 15.76
CA GLU A 100 16.84 -0.27 15.34
C GLU A 100 16.81 -1.08 14.04
N GLY A 101 17.95 -1.44 13.46
CA GLY A 101 18.03 -2.05 12.12
C GLY A 101 17.14 -3.27 11.93
N GLN A 102 17.03 -4.12 12.97
CA GLN A 102 16.14 -5.29 12.90
C GLN A 102 14.66 -4.90 12.95
N ASN A 103 14.27 -3.91 13.76
CA ASN A 103 12.91 -3.38 13.79
C ASN A 103 12.55 -2.68 12.47
N ILE A 104 13.54 -2.01 11.84
CA ILE A 104 13.39 -1.41 10.51
C ILE A 104 13.11 -2.50 9.47
N MET A 105 13.87 -3.60 9.47
CA MET A 105 13.62 -4.71 8.55
C MET A 105 12.24 -5.35 8.78
N LEU A 106 11.88 -5.67 10.02
CA LEU A 106 10.56 -6.22 10.33
C LEU A 106 9.43 -5.28 9.91
N GLY A 107 9.59 -3.98 10.17
CA GLY A 107 8.67 -2.94 9.71
C GLY A 107 8.59 -2.80 8.20
N ALA A 108 9.69 -3.03 7.48
CA ALA A 108 9.75 -2.92 6.03
C ALA A 108 9.04 -4.10 5.33
N PHE A 109 9.13 -5.30 5.92
CA PHE A 109 8.49 -6.50 5.40
C PHE A 109 7.02 -6.67 5.84
N ALA A 110 6.60 -6.01 6.92
CA ALA A 110 5.23 -6.09 7.42
C ALA A 110 4.12 -5.62 6.46
N PRO A 111 4.31 -4.60 5.60
CA PRO A 111 3.31 -4.22 4.60
C PRO A 111 3.56 -4.88 3.23
N LEU A 112 4.51 -5.82 3.11
CA LEU A 112 4.98 -6.32 1.81
C LEU A 112 3.86 -6.95 0.99
N ALA A 113 2.98 -7.73 1.64
CA ALA A 113 1.82 -8.34 0.98
C ALA A 113 0.85 -7.29 0.43
N SER A 114 0.63 -6.19 1.17
CA SER A 114 -0.23 -5.11 0.72
C SER A 114 0.34 -4.42 -0.52
N PHE A 115 1.65 -4.16 -0.54
CA PHE A 115 2.31 -3.48 -1.67
C PHE A 115 2.45 -4.37 -2.90
N ALA A 116 2.76 -5.65 -2.70
CA ALA A 116 2.74 -6.64 -3.77
C ALA A 116 1.33 -6.73 -4.37
N LEU A 117 0.29 -6.86 -3.53
CA LEU A 117 -1.09 -6.89 -3.99
C LEU A 117 -1.49 -5.62 -4.72
N PHE A 118 -1.09 -4.44 -4.22
CA PHE A 118 -1.36 -3.15 -4.85
C PHE A 118 -0.95 -3.16 -6.33
N HIS A 119 0.26 -3.63 -6.64
CA HIS A 119 0.74 -3.68 -8.03
C HIS A 119 0.08 -4.81 -8.82
N MET A 120 -0.20 -5.94 -8.16
CA MET A 120 -0.90 -7.07 -8.76
C MET A 120 -2.34 -6.72 -9.17
N VAL A 121 -3.00 -5.74 -8.54
CA VAL A 121 -4.38 -5.36 -8.89
C VAL A 121 -4.49 -4.02 -9.63
N THR A 122 -3.36 -3.39 -9.99
CA THR A 122 -3.33 -2.10 -10.70
C THR A 122 -2.53 -2.21 -12.00
N VAL A 123 -1.20 -2.16 -11.90
CA VAL A 123 -0.30 -2.07 -13.04
C VAL A 123 -0.18 -3.41 -13.79
N PHE A 124 -0.08 -4.52 -13.05
CA PHE A 124 0.17 -5.83 -13.66
C PHE A 124 -0.97 -6.29 -14.58
N PRO A 125 -2.25 -6.31 -14.16
CA PRO A 125 -3.30 -6.84 -15.02
C PRO A 125 -3.60 -5.93 -16.20
N LEU A 126 -3.48 -4.61 -16.06
CA LEU A 126 -3.55 -3.69 -17.19
C LEU A 126 -2.48 -4.02 -18.24
N SER A 127 -1.24 -4.25 -17.80
CA SER A 127 -0.13 -4.63 -18.69
C SER A 127 -0.38 -5.99 -19.33
N TRP A 128 -0.90 -6.95 -18.57
CA TRP A 128 -1.21 -8.30 -19.05
C TRP A 128 -2.29 -8.26 -20.13
N VAL A 129 -3.40 -7.59 -19.86
CA VAL A 129 -4.52 -7.40 -20.79
C VAL A 129 -4.04 -6.68 -22.06
N PHE A 130 -3.26 -5.61 -21.92
CA PHE A 130 -2.77 -4.86 -23.08
C PHE A 130 -1.80 -5.66 -23.97
N LEU A 131 -0.91 -6.46 -23.38
CA LEU A 131 0.15 -7.16 -24.13
C LEU A 131 -0.26 -8.53 -24.66
N PHE A 132 -1.13 -9.25 -23.95
CA PHE A 132 -1.39 -10.67 -24.20
C PHE A 132 -2.83 -10.98 -24.61
N THR A 133 -3.75 -10.01 -24.49
CA THR A 133 -5.14 -10.21 -24.91
C THR A 133 -5.52 -9.21 -26.01
N ARG A 134 -6.67 -9.44 -26.65
CA ARG A 134 -7.25 -8.51 -27.65
C ARG A 134 -8.28 -7.56 -27.02
N GLU A 135 -8.28 -7.48 -25.70
CA GLU A 135 -9.25 -6.73 -24.92
C GLU A 135 -8.92 -5.23 -24.94
N SER A 136 -9.94 -4.38 -24.91
CA SER A 136 -9.72 -2.92 -24.88
C SER A 136 -9.25 -2.47 -23.50
N PRO A 137 -8.16 -1.69 -23.39
CA PRO A 137 -7.71 -1.11 -22.11
C PRO A 137 -8.77 -0.28 -21.40
N VAL A 138 -9.69 0.35 -22.15
CA VAL A 138 -10.79 1.14 -21.59
C VAL A 138 -11.69 0.27 -20.72
N ARG A 139 -11.99 -0.97 -21.14
CA ARG A 139 -12.80 -1.89 -20.33
C ARG A 139 -12.10 -2.20 -19.00
N PHE A 140 -10.81 -2.49 -19.06
CA PHE A 140 -10.04 -2.79 -17.87
C PHE A 140 -10.02 -1.60 -16.89
N LEU A 141 -9.84 -0.38 -17.39
CA LEU A 141 -9.89 0.84 -16.57
C LEU A 141 -11.25 1.03 -15.90
N ILE A 142 -12.36 0.67 -16.57
CA ILE A 142 -13.71 0.70 -15.95
C ILE A 142 -13.82 -0.34 -14.83
N ILE A 143 -13.35 -1.57 -15.05
CA ILE A 143 -13.31 -2.61 -14.02
C ILE A 143 -12.47 -2.14 -12.83
N GLU A 144 -11.32 -1.52 -13.08
CA GLU A 144 -10.44 -0.96 -12.06
C GLU A 144 -11.13 0.14 -11.24
N ILE A 145 -11.86 1.07 -11.87
CA ILE A 145 -12.63 2.10 -11.18
C ILE A 145 -13.66 1.45 -10.24
N VAL A 146 -14.43 0.48 -10.73
CA VAL A 146 -15.46 -0.20 -9.94
C VAL A 146 -14.81 -0.94 -8.77
N ALA A 147 -13.74 -1.69 -9.01
CA ALA A 147 -13.02 -2.42 -7.98
C ALA A 147 -12.39 -1.47 -6.93
N ALA A 148 -11.84 -0.34 -7.35
CA ALA A 148 -11.28 0.67 -6.46
C ALA A 148 -12.33 1.28 -5.52
N VAL A 149 -13.60 1.40 -5.94
CA VAL A 149 -14.71 1.80 -5.04
C VAL A 149 -14.92 0.76 -3.93
N PHE A 150 -14.87 -0.53 -4.24
CA PHE A 150 -14.88 -1.59 -3.21
C PHE A 150 -13.64 -1.50 -2.31
N GLY A 151 -12.48 -1.16 -2.88
CA GLY A 151 -11.25 -0.89 -2.14
C GLY A 151 -11.40 0.27 -1.14
N VAL A 152 -12.01 1.39 -1.54
CA VAL A 152 -12.33 2.52 -0.64
C VAL A 152 -13.19 2.04 0.53
N GLY A 153 -14.26 1.29 0.26
CA GLY A 153 -15.11 0.73 1.30
C GLY A 153 -14.34 -0.21 2.24
N ALA A 154 -13.48 -1.06 1.69
CA ALA A 154 -12.63 -1.96 2.45
C ALA A 154 -11.60 -1.22 3.32
N ILE A 155 -11.03 -0.10 2.88
CA ILE A 155 -10.16 0.75 3.71
C ILE A 155 -10.93 1.30 4.91
N VAL A 156 -12.15 1.80 4.72
CA VAL A 156 -12.99 2.30 5.82
C VAL A 156 -13.31 1.19 6.81
N VAL A 157 -13.72 0.03 6.30
CA VAL A 157 -14.01 -1.17 7.10
C VAL A 157 -12.76 -1.63 7.86
N SER A 158 -11.57 -1.52 7.27
CA SER A 158 -10.31 -1.87 7.92
C SER A 158 -10.09 -1.10 9.22
N GLY A 159 -10.46 0.19 9.26
CA GLY A 159 -10.33 1.02 10.46
C GLY A 159 -11.20 0.51 11.60
N ILE A 160 -12.46 0.20 11.30
CA ILE A 160 -13.43 -0.33 12.27
C ILE A 160 -13.01 -1.70 12.80
N ILE A 161 -12.56 -2.59 11.92
CA ILE A 161 -12.09 -3.92 12.32
C ILE A 161 -10.81 -3.80 13.15
N ALA A 162 -9.85 -2.98 12.72
CA ALA A 162 -8.59 -2.78 13.42
C ALA A 162 -8.77 -2.21 14.82
N ASP A 163 -9.74 -1.34 15.04
CA ASP A 163 -10.08 -0.81 16.37
C ASP A 163 -10.65 -1.90 17.30
N ARG A 164 -11.21 -3.00 16.77
CA ARG A 164 -11.74 -4.13 17.55
C ARG A 164 -10.76 -5.27 17.77
N VAL A 165 -10.06 -5.71 16.72
CA VAL A 165 -9.18 -6.91 16.76
C VAL A 165 -7.69 -6.57 16.82
N GLY A 166 -7.34 -5.30 16.68
CA GLY A 166 -5.98 -4.82 16.60
C GLY A 166 -5.42 -4.80 15.17
N ARG A 167 -4.58 -3.80 14.88
CA ARG A 167 -3.97 -3.55 13.56
C ARG A 167 -3.10 -4.72 13.09
N LYS A 168 -2.27 -5.27 13.98
CA LYS A 168 -1.37 -6.40 13.70
C LYS A 168 -2.14 -7.67 13.34
N SER A 169 -3.18 -8.00 14.11
CA SER A 169 -4.06 -9.15 13.84
C SER A 169 -4.77 -9.03 12.50
N LEU A 170 -5.27 -7.83 12.16
CA LEU A 170 -5.90 -7.58 10.86
C LEU A 170 -4.91 -7.72 9.71
N LEU A 171 -3.67 -7.22 9.85
CA LEU A 171 -2.63 -7.39 8.83
C LEU A 171 -2.25 -8.87 8.64
N MET A 172 -2.12 -9.64 9.72
CA MET A 172 -1.87 -11.09 9.63
C MET A 172 -3.03 -11.82 8.94
N GLY A 173 -4.27 -11.55 9.34
CA GLY A 173 -5.45 -12.14 8.71
C GLY A 173 -5.56 -11.78 7.23
N SER A 174 -5.26 -10.53 6.88
CA SER A 174 -5.23 -10.07 5.49
C SER A 174 -4.12 -10.77 4.71
N ALA A 175 -2.91 -10.91 5.28
CA ALA A 175 -1.82 -11.62 4.60
C ALA A 175 -2.14 -13.10 4.33
N ILE A 176 -2.83 -13.79 5.26
CA ILE A 176 -3.34 -15.15 5.02
C ILE A 176 -4.35 -15.17 3.87
N ALA A 177 -5.31 -14.24 3.87
CA ALA A 177 -6.30 -14.14 2.80
C ALA A 177 -5.65 -13.84 1.43
N ILE A 178 -4.60 -13.01 1.41
CA ILE A 178 -3.80 -12.72 0.21
C ILE A 178 -3.03 -13.96 -0.26
N ALA A 179 -2.46 -14.74 0.66
CA ALA A 179 -1.81 -16.01 0.32
C ALA A 179 -2.79 -16.99 -0.33
N ILE A 180 -4.00 -17.13 0.22
CA ILE A 180 -5.05 -17.97 -0.38
C ILE A 180 -5.44 -17.44 -1.76
N TYR A 181 -5.71 -16.13 -1.86
CA TYR A 181 -6.06 -15.47 -3.11
C TYR A 181 -4.99 -15.66 -4.19
N SER A 182 -3.71 -15.65 -3.84
CA SER A 182 -2.60 -15.84 -4.80
C SER A 182 -2.65 -17.16 -5.57
N GLY A 183 -3.26 -18.22 -5.00
CA GLY A 183 -3.43 -19.50 -5.68
C GLY A 183 -4.49 -19.48 -6.79
N PHE A 184 -5.52 -18.64 -6.64
CA PHE A 184 -6.65 -18.54 -7.58
C PHE A 184 -6.55 -17.33 -8.51
N ALA A 185 -5.81 -16.31 -8.11
CA ALA A 185 -5.62 -15.04 -8.82
C ALA A 185 -5.24 -15.23 -10.31
N PRO A 186 -4.21 -16.03 -10.64
CA PRO A 186 -3.85 -16.30 -12.04
C PRO A 186 -4.97 -16.91 -12.88
N GLN A 187 -5.76 -17.80 -12.29
CA GLN A 187 -6.84 -18.50 -12.97
C GLN A 187 -8.02 -17.58 -13.25
N LEU A 188 -8.31 -16.66 -12.31
CA LEU A 188 -9.35 -15.65 -12.48
C LEU A 188 -9.01 -14.67 -13.59
N LEU A 189 -7.74 -14.27 -13.72
CA LEU A 189 -7.30 -13.40 -14.82
C LEU A 189 -7.45 -14.06 -16.19
N ASP A 190 -7.23 -15.36 -16.30
CA ASP A 190 -7.34 -16.09 -17.57
C ASP A 190 -8.78 -16.51 -17.91
N ALA A 191 -9.73 -16.34 -16.98
CA ALA A 191 -11.13 -16.73 -17.14
C ALA A 191 -11.99 -15.69 -17.91
N GLY A 192 -11.35 -14.74 -18.60
CA GLY A 192 -11.99 -13.69 -19.38
C GLY A 192 -12.65 -12.58 -18.54
N ALA A 193 -13.46 -11.73 -19.17
CA ALA A 193 -13.97 -10.49 -18.56
C ALA A 193 -14.67 -10.66 -17.19
N PHE A 194 -15.44 -11.73 -17.01
CA PHE A 194 -16.09 -12.01 -15.72
C PHE A 194 -15.07 -12.40 -14.64
N GLY A 195 -14.08 -13.23 -15.01
CA GLY A 195 -12.97 -13.60 -14.14
C GLY A 195 -12.11 -12.41 -13.75
N GLU A 196 -11.76 -11.54 -14.70
CA GLU A 196 -11.03 -10.29 -14.45
C GLU A 196 -11.77 -9.39 -13.47
N THR A 197 -13.09 -9.27 -13.60
CA THR A 197 -13.90 -8.47 -12.67
C THR A 197 -13.85 -9.05 -11.25
N ILE A 198 -14.00 -10.37 -11.10
CA ILE A 198 -13.89 -11.04 -9.80
C ILE A 198 -12.48 -10.88 -9.21
N TYR A 199 -11.45 -11.08 -10.04
CA TYR A 199 -10.06 -10.87 -9.68
C TYR A 199 -9.86 -9.49 -9.07
N MET A 200 -10.28 -8.45 -9.80
CA MET A 200 -10.10 -7.06 -9.40
C MET A 200 -10.89 -6.73 -8.14
N VAL A 201 -12.18 -7.09 -8.06
CA VAL A 201 -13.01 -6.76 -6.89
C VAL A 201 -12.49 -7.42 -5.62
N ILE A 202 -12.18 -8.73 -5.66
CA ILE A 202 -11.62 -9.43 -4.49
C ILE A 202 -10.26 -8.85 -4.13
N GLY A 203 -9.41 -8.61 -5.14
CA GLY A 203 -8.09 -8.03 -4.97
C GLY A 203 -8.13 -6.67 -4.28
N PHE A 204 -9.02 -5.76 -4.71
CA PHE A 204 -9.18 -4.45 -4.10
C PHE A 204 -9.78 -4.49 -2.69
N ILE A 205 -10.68 -5.45 -2.40
CA ILE A 205 -11.20 -5.64 -1.04
C ILE A 205 -10.07 -6.07 -0.10
N LEU A 206 -9.29 -7.08 -0.49
CA LEU A 206 -8.14 -7.55 0.29
C LEU A 206 -7.08 -6.46 0.44
N LEU A 207 -6.82 -5.71 -0.64
CA LEU A 207 -5.93 -4.56 -0.63
C LEU A 207 -6.43 -3.52 0.36
N GLY A 208 -7.70 -3.14 0.32
CA GLY A 208 -8.24 -2.10 1.20
C GLY A 208 -8.18 -2.50 2.68
N LEU A 209 -8.51 -3.76 3.01
CA LEU A 209 -8.40 -4.29 4.38
C LEU A 209 -6.95 -4.27 4.89
N SER A 210 -5.98 -4.59 4.04
CA SER A 210 -4.57 -4.66 4.38
C SER A 210 -3.89 -3.28 4.38
N PHE A 211 -3.95 -2.59 3.25
CA PHE A 211 -3.30 -1.30 3.01
C PHE A 211 -3.82 -0.19 3.92
N GLY A 212 -5.10 -0.24 4.31
CA GLY A 212 -5.67 0.71 5.27
C GLY A 212 -4.96 0.72 6.62
N GLN A 213 -4.29 -0.39 7.00
CA GLN A 213 -3.60 -0.52 8.30
C GLN A 213 -2.09 -0.68 8.19
N SER A 214 -1.54 -0.80 6.98
CA SER A 214 -0.14 -1.11 6.73
C SER A 214 0.82 -0.02 7.21
N SER A 215 0.41 1.25 7.19
CA SER A 215 1.25 2.39 7.56
C SER A 215 1.55 2.43 9.06
N GLY A 216 2.82 2.22 9.44
CA GLY A 216 3.26 2.37 10.83
C GLY A 216 2.67 1.34 11.79
N ALA A 217 2.36 0.13 11.31
CA ALA A 217 1.88 -0.97 12.15
C ALA A 217 2.91 -1.44 13.19
N ILE A 218 4.20 -1.25 12.90
CA ILE A 218 5.34 -1.64 13.77
C ILE A 218 6.07 -0.38 14.31
N ALA A 219 5.59 0.82 13.99
CA ALA A 219 6.25 2.06 14.39
C ALA A 219 6.30 2.27 15.91
N SER A 220 5.43 1.61 16.68
CA SER A 220 5.43 1.60 18.13
C SER A 220 6.64 0.91 18.75
N ASN A 221 7.30 0.02 18.01
CA ASN A 221 8.39 -0.79 18.53
C ASN A 221 9.73 -0.04 18.52
N PHE A 222 9.79 1.11 17.85
CA PHE A 222 10.97 1.97 17.85
C PHE A 222 11.09 2.78 19.15
N LYS A 223 12.30 2.81 19.70
CA LYS A 223 12.66 3.73 20.79
C LYS A 223 12.38 5.17 20.39
N GLN A 224 11.89 5.97 21.34
CA GLN A 224 11.46 7.36 21.08
C GLN A 224 12.55 8.21 20.40
N ALA A 225 13.82 8.07 20.83
CA ALA A 225 14.96 8.79 20.28
C ALA A 225 15.25 8.51 18.79
N TYR A 226 14.82 7.37 18.26
CA TYR A 226 15.08 6.96 16.88
C TYR A 226 13.81 6.87 16.03
N ARG A 227 12.62 7.01 16.64
CA ARG A 227 11.33 6.70 16.03
C ARG A 227 11.08 7.46 14.73
N TYR A 228 11.45 8.74 14.65
CA TYR A 228 11.28 9.56 13.44
C TYR A 228 12.09 8.99 12.27
N THR A 229 13.40 8.87 12.46
CA THR A 229 14.35 8.43 11.42
C THR A 229 14.11 6.97 11.05
N ALA A 230 13.87 6.10 12.05
CA ALA A 230 13.56 4.70 11.83
C ALA A 230 12.24 4.52 11.06
N SER A 231 11.19 5.29 11.39
CA SER A 231 9.91 5.22 10.66
C SER A 231 10.05 5.66 9.21
N ALA A 232 10.83 6.71 8.93
CA ALA A 232 11.10 7.16 7.57
C ALA A 232 11.85 6.09 6.78
N LEU A 233 12.99 5.62 7.32
CA LEU A 233 13.81 4.58 6.66
C LEU A 233 13.04 3.28 6.45
N THR A 234 12.22 2.87 7.42
CA THR A 234 11.34 1.70 7.30
C THR A 234 10.35 1.87 6.16
N SER A 235 9.75 3.06 6.03
CA SER A 235 8.78 3.33 4.97
C SER A 235 9.44 3.29 3.59
N ASP A 236 10.61 3.91 3.46
CA ASP A 236 11.39 3.92 2.22
C ASP A 236 11.82 2.50 1.82
N MET A 237 12.31 1.71 2.78
CA MET A 237 12.67 0.30 2.56
C MET A 237 11.45 -0.53 2.16
N ALA A 238 10.31 -0.32 2.81
CA ALA A 238 9.07 -1.02 2.49
C ALA A 238 8.62 -0.75 1.04
N TRP A 239 8.68 0.51 0.60
CA TRP A 239 8.40 0.88 -0.79
C TRP A 239 9.44 0.29 -1.76
N LEU A 240 10.73 0.35 -1.42
CA LEU A 240 11.79 -0.20 -2.26
C LEU A 240 11.57 -1.70 -2.52
N PHE A 241 11.37 -2.50 -1.47
CA PHE A 241 11.20 -3.95 -1.59
C PHE A 241 9.81 -4.38 -2.07
N GLY A 242 8.76 -3.69 -1.59
CA GLY A 242 7.37 -4.10 -1.83
C GLY A 242 6.74 -3.53 -3.10
N ALA A 243 7.26 -2.43 -3.63
CA ALA A 243 6.68 -1.75 -4.78
C ALA A 243 7.69 -1.54 -5.92
N GLY A 244 8.93 -1.12 -5.60
CA GLY A 244 9.91 -0.73 -6.62
C GLY A 244 10.24 -1.83 -7.64
N PHE A 245 10.37 -3.08 -7.17
CA PHE A 245 10.68 -4.23 -8.04
C PHE A 245 9.46 -5.09 -8.38
N ALA A 246 8.29 -4.78 -7.84
CA ALA A 246 7.12 -5.66 -7.88
C ALA A 246 6.62 -5.94 -9.31
N PRO A 247 6.35 -4.92 -10.16
CA PRO A 247 5.84 -5.16 -11.50
C PRO A 247 6.87 -5.86 -12.40
N LEU A 248 8.14 -5.50 -12.27
CA LEU A 248 9.22 -6.08 -13.07
C LEU A 248 9.39 -7.57 -12.78
N VAL A 249 9.47 -7.95 -11.49
CA VAL A 249 9.61 -9.35 -11.08
C VAL A 249 8.35 -10.14 -11.47
N ALA A 250 7.16 -9.62 -11.19
CA ALA A 250 5.91 -10.29 -11.54
C ALA A 250 5.76 -10.50 -13.06
N LEU A 251 6.09 -9.50 -13.87
CA LEU A 251 6.03 -9.59 -15.33
C LEU A 251 7.07 -10.56 -15.89
N LEU A 252 8.32 -10.50 -15.40
CA LEU A 252 9.38 -11.45 -15.82
C LEU A 252 9.01 -12.89 -15.46
N LEU A 253 8.50 -13.12 -14.26
CA LEU A 253 8.01 -14.44 -13.84
C LEU A 253 6.84 -14.89 -14.72
N ALA A 254 5.86 -14.03 -14.96
CA ALA A 254 4.70 -14.37 -15.79
C ALA A 254 5.11 -14.67 -17.25
N THR A 255 6.08 -13.95 -17.79
CA THR A 255 6.55 -14.13 -19.17
C THR A 255 7.34 -15.43 -19.35
N ASN A 256 8.17 -15.81 -18.37
CA ASN A 256 9.02 -17.00 -18.48
C ASN A 256 8.35 -18.29 -17.97
N LEU A 257 7.49 -18.18 -16.96
CA LEU A 257 6.93 -19.33 -16.23
C LEU A 257 5.40 -19.39 -16.29
N GLY A 258 4.76 -18.45 -16.99
CA GLY A 258 3.30 -18.33 -17.11
C GLY A 258 2.66 -17.56 -15.95
N VAL A 259 1.37 -17.19 -16.10
CA VAL A 259 0.61 -16.34 -15.16
C VAL A 259 0.62 -16.89 -13.74
N ILE A 260 0.70 -18.21 -13.57
CA ILE A 260 0.78 -18.88 -12.26
C ILE A 260 1.96 -18.36 -11.43
N ALA A 261 3.08 -18.03 -12.07
CA ALA A 261 4.26 -17.50 -11.38
C ALA A 261 4.04 -16.09 -10.81
N SER A 262 3.06 -15.33 -11.33
CA SER A 262 2.65 -14.06 -10.72
C SER A 262 1.93 -14.28 -9.37
N GLY A 263 1.22 -15.42 -9.22
CA GLY A 263 0.70 -15.88 -7.92
C GLY A 263 1.81 -16.22 -6.93
N ALA A 264 2.89 -16.87 -7.38
CA ALA A 264 4.05 -17.15 -6.53
C ALA A 264 4.72 -15.87 -6.00
N TYR A 265 4.78 -14.80 -6.81
CA TYR A 265 5.24 -13.49 -6.37
C TYR A 265 4.37 -12.95 -5.22
N LEU A 266 3.05 -12.96 -5.38
CA LEU A 266 2.13 -12.50 -4.35
C LEU A 266 2.20 -13.36 -3.06
N LEU A 267 2.35 -14.68 -3.21
CA LEU A 267 2.54 -15.61 -2.10
C LEU A 267 3.82 -15.32 -1.32
N SER A 268 4.91 -14.97 -2.01
CA SER A 268 6.17 -14.59 -1.37
C SER A 268 6.00 -13.34 -0.50
N GLY A 269 5.25 -12.34 -0.98
CA GLY A 269 4.93 -11.13 -0.21
C GLY A 269 4.13 -11.44 1.05
N ALA A 270 3.14 -12.33 0.95
CA ALA A 270 2.35 -12.81 2.08
C ALA A 270 3.19 -13.59 3.10
N PHE A 271 4.06 -14.48 2.63
CA PHE A 271 4.97 -15.25 3.49
C PHE A 271 5.87 -14.34 4.33
N TRP A 272 6.57 -13.39 3.68
CA TRP A 272 7.47 -12.47 4.39
C TRP A 272 6.73 -11.52 5.32
N THR A 273 5.52 -11.10 4.97
CA THR A 273 4.66 -10.31 5.86
C THR A 273 4.30 -11.09 7.12
N LEU A 274 3.86 -12.34 6.98
CA LEU A 274 3.51 -13.20 8.12
C LEU A 274 4.72 -13.48 8.99
N LEU A 275 5.86 -13.78 8.39
CA LEU A 275 7.11 -14.02 9.11
C LEU A 275 7.54 -12.76 9.90
N ALA A 276 7.51 -11.58 9.27
CA ALA A 276 7.87 -10.32 9.92
C ALA A 276 6.94 -9.99 11.10
N LEU A 277 5.62 -10.14 10.93
CA LEU A 277 4.65 -9.88 11.99
C LEU A 277 4.78 -10.89 13.15
N TRP A 278 5.05 -12.16 12.84
CA TRP A 278 5.28 -13.20 13.84
C TRP A 278 6.56 -12.97 14.63
N LEU A 279 7.69 -12.71 13.95
CA LEU A 279 8.97 -12.38 14.61
C LEU A 279 8.85 -11.13 15.48
N SER A 280 8.15 -10.09 15.00
CA SER A 280 7.85 -8.90 15.80
C SER A 280 7.04 -9.24 17.06
N GLY A 281 6.10 -10.19 16.98
CA GLY A 281 5.29 -10.61 18.12
C GLY A 281 6.06 -11.44 19.15
N GLN A 282 7.02 -12.25 18.72
CA GLN A 282 7.89 -12.97 19.65
C GLN A 282 8.80 -12.03 20.43
N ARG A 283 9.27 -10.97 19.78
CA ARG A 283 10.10 -9.95 20.44
C ARG A 283 9.35 -9.16 21.48
N GLU A 284 8.15 -8.72 21.16
CA GLU A 284 7.28 -8.04 22.13
C GLU A 284 7.07 -8.91 23.37
N LYS A 285 6.89 -10.23 23.21
CA LYS A 285 6.81 -11.17 24.34
C LYS A 285 8.14 -11.33 25.08
N GLY A 286 9.24 -11.52 24.36
CA GLY A 286 10.57 -11.68 24.95
C GLY A 286 11.02 -10.44 25.74
N ASP A 287 10.69 -9.23 25.27
CA ASP A 287 11.00 -7.99 25.99
C ASP A 287 10.14 -7.84 27.25
N MET A 288 8.87 -8.28 27.23
CA MET A 288 8.02 -8.34 28.43
C MET A 288 8.54 -9.37 29.45
N ASP A 289 8.99 -10.54 28.98
CA ASP A 289 9.47 -11.63 29.83
C ASP A 289 10.90 -11.36 30.38
N ALA A 290 11.75 -10.66 29.62
CA ALA A 290 13.10 -10.27 30.01
C ALA A 290 13.16 -9.09 31.00
N GLY A 291 12.01 -8.46 31.26
CA GLY A 291 11.84 -7.45 32.29
C GLY A 291 11.95 -6.01 31.78
N ARG A 292 10.86 -5.25 31.91
CA ARG A 292 10.80 -3.81 32.16
C ARG A 292 9.36 -3.34 32.29
#